data_AF-A0A3C1CGD5-F1
#
_entry.id   AF-A0A3C1CGD5-F1
#
_cell.length_a   1.000
_cell.length_b   1.000
_cell.length_c   1.000
_cell.angle_alpha   90.00
_cell.angle_beta   90.00
_cell.angle_gamma   90.00
#
_symmetry.space_group_name_H-M   'P 1'
#
loop_
_entity.id
_entity.type
_entity.pdbx_description
1 polymer ?
#
loop_
_entity_poly.entity_id
_entity_poly.type
_entity_poly.pdbx_seq_one_letter_code
_entity_poly.pdbx_strand_id
1 'polypeptide(L)'
;VVNMHIGSSSKMPSTSADAPPAVGSTLTHTNATFSVVDFLFSGVLVRFPTLKLAYSEGQIGWIPYILERADTVWEENRGWGGVADKVPEPPSTYFRRQITGCFFDDAHGLRSVEEIGVDNITYESDYPHSDSTWPHTKEVAERQMAGLDDVARYKIVRGNAIALYGLDHLAP
;
A
#
# COMPACT_ATOMS: atom_id res chain seq x y z
N VAL A 1 0.45 -7.05 -12.94
CA VAL A 1 0.48 -6.16 -11.76
C VAL A 1 1.13 -4.87 -12.19
N VAL A 2 0.60 -3.71 -11.81
CA VAL A 2 1.25 -2.41 -12.02
C VAL A 2 1.88 -1.99 -10.70
N ASN A 3 3.19 -1.77 -10.71
CA ASN A 3 3.96 -1.37 -9.53
C ASN A 3 4.03 0.16 -9.46
N MET A 4 3.47 0.70 -8.39
CA MET A 4 3.31 2.12 -8.12
C MET A 4 4.37 2.57 -7.12
N HIS A 5 5.59 2.81 -7.60
CA HIS A 5 6.68 3.33 -6.78
C HIS A 5 6.35 4.74 -6.29
N ILE A 6 6.19 4.91 -4.97
CA ILE A 6 5.82 6.19 -4.32
C ILE A 6 4.58 6.84 -5.01
N GLY A 7 3.58 6.02 -5.35
CA GLY A 7 2.35 6.52 -6.00
C GLY A 7 2.52 7.01 -7.45
N SER A 8 3.56 6.57 -8.16
CA SER A 8 3.90 6.89 -9.57
C SER A 8 4.31 8.34 -9.87
N SER A 9 4.64 9.12 -8.84
CA SER A 9 5.13 10.49 -8.99
C SER A 9 6.66 10.51 -9.05
N SER A 10 7.25 11.06 -10.12
CA SER A 10 8.68 11.43 -10.16
C SER A 10 8.98 12.71 -9.35
N LYS A 11 8.03 13.17 -8.51
CA LYS A 11 8.14 14.37 -7.68
C LYS A 11 7.80 14.04 -6.24
N MET A 12 8.70 14.40 -5.35
CA MET A 12 8.45 14.38 -3.91
C MET A 12 7.44 15.47 -3.54
N PRO A 13 6.55 15.23 -2.57
CA PRO A 13 5.68 16.27 -2.05
C PRO A 13 6.53 17.36 -1.39
N SER A 14 6.15 18.61 -1.59
CA SER A 14 6.73 19.76 -0.88
C SER A 14 5.59 20.65 -0.40
N THR A 15 5.75 21.22 0.79
CA THR A 15 4.72 22.05 1.44
C THR A 15 4.92 23.54 1.16
N SER A 16 6.15 24.03 1.22
CA SER A 16 6.54 25.41 0.93
C SER A 16 7.79 25.46 0.04
N ALA A 17 8.04 26.61 -0.58
CA ALA A 17 9.18 26.79 -1.48
C ALA A 17 10.55 26.65 -0.78
N ASP A 18 10.60 26.90 0.53
CA ASP A 18 11.78 26.84 1.40
C ASP A 18 11.83 25.59 2.28
N ALA A 19 10.93 24.63 2.07
CA ALA A 19 10.90 23.40 2.85
C ALA A 19 12.21 22.61 2.69
N PRO A 20 12.84 22.17 3.79
CA PRO A 20 14.05 21.34 3.71
C PRO A 20 13.72 19.95 3.16
N PRO A 21 14.69 19.22 2.57
CA PRO A 21 14.46 17.88 2.01
C PRO A 21 13.79 16.87 2.94
N ALA A 22 14.02 16.99 4.26
CA ALA A 22 13.40 16.14 5.28
C ALA A 22 11.86 16.17 5.25
N VAL A 23 11.25 17.27 4.83
CA VAL A 23 9.78 17.37 4.68
C VAL A 23 9.30 16.42 3.59
N GLY A 24 9.94 16.44 2.42
CA GLY A 24 9.59 15.55 1.31
C GLY A 24 9.77 14.09 1.70
N SER A 25 10.90 13.73 2.32
CA SER A 25 11.17 12.36 2.80
C SER A 25 10.15 11.88 3.83
N THR A 26 9.67 12.77 4.72
CA THR A 26 8.64 12.41 5.70
C THR A 26 7.28 12.17 5.04
N LEU A 27 6.98 12.94 3.99
CA LEU A 27 5.68 12.94 3.33
C LEU A 27 5.59 11.97 2.14
N THR A 28 6.63 11.22 1.81
CA THR A 28 6.69 10.25 0.70
C THR A 28 5.43 9.38 0.59
N HIS A 29 4.98 8.83 1.72
CA HIS A 29 3.77 8.00 1.79
C HIS A 29 2.49 8.74 1.32
N THR A 30 2.43 10.07 1.44
CA THR A 30 1.29 10.89 1.00
C THR A 30 1.08 10.80 -0.51
N ASN A 31 2.14 10.64 -1.31
CA ASN A 31 1.98 10.42 -2.75
C ASN A 31 1.27 9.09 -3.03
N ALA A 32 1.62 8.03 -2.29
CA ALA A 32 0.94 6.75 -2.38
C ALA A 32 -0.53 6.89 -1.96
N THR A 33 -0.81 7.65 -0.88
CA THR A 33 -2.17 7.98 -0.44
C THR A 33 -2.99 8.66 -1.54
N PHE A 34 -2.47 9.72 -2.17
CA PHE A 34 -3.17 10.42 -3.26
C PHE A 34 -3.48 9.48 -4.42
N SER A 35 -2.47 8.72 -4.85
CA SER A 35 -2.63 7.77 -5.94
C SER A 35 -3.66 6.68 -5.63
N VAL A 36 -3.65 6.09 -4.44
CA VAL A 36 -4.64 5.08 -4.04
C VAL A 36 -6.05 5.69 -4.09
N VAL A 37 -6.24 6.87 -3.52
CA VAL A 37 -7.54 7.55 -3.50
C VAL A 37 -8.04 7.83 -4.92
N ASP A 38 -7.17 8.27 -5.83
CA ASP A 38 -7.52 8.46 -7.24
C ASP A 38 -8.02 7.15 -7.88
N PHE A 39 -7.34 6.03 -7.65
CA PHE A 39 -7.79 4.73 -8.17
C PHE A 39 -9.12 4.28 -7.56
N LEU A 40 -9.29 4.48 -6.25
CA LEU A 40 -10.51 4.12 -5.53
C LEU A 40 -11.73 4.89 -6.06
N PHE A 41 -11.59 6.17 -6.40
CA PHE A 41 -12.70 7.02 -6.83
C PHE A 41 -12.86 7.20 -8.35
N SER A 42 -11.86 6.86 -9.16
CA SER A 42 -11.91 7.02 -10.63
C SER A 42 -12.82 6.00 -11.36
N GLY A 43 -13.27 4.95 -10.67
CA GLY A 43 -13.98 3.81 -11.26
C GLY A 43 -13.09 2.91 -12.14
N VAL A 44 -11.78 3.13 -12.18
CA VAL A 44 -10.84 2.27 -12.93
C VAL A 44 -10.88 0.84 -12.38
N LEU A 45 -10.84 0.68 -11.05
CA LEU A 45 -10.88 -0.63 -10.41
C LEU A 45 -12.20 -1.37 -10.66
N VAL A 46 -13.29 -0.63 -10.87
CA VAL A 46 -14.60 -1.18 -11.25
C VAL A 46 -14.58 -1.69 -12.69
N ARG A 47 -14.07 -0.89 -13.63
CA ARG A 47 -14.00 -1.25 -15.06
C ARG A 47 -13.02 -2.39 -15.34
N PHE A 48 -11.97 -2.52 -14.55
CA PHE A 48 -10.92 -3.52 -14.70
C PHE A 48 -10.79 -4.37 -13.43
N PRO A 49 -11.71 -5.30 -13.15
CA PRO A 49 -11.74 -6.04 -11.88
C PRO A 49 -10.54 -6.98 -11.67
N THR A 50 -9.81 -7.31 -12.74
CA THR A 50 -8.60 -8.14 -12.71
C THR A 50 -7.30 -7.33 -12.60
N LEU A 51 -7.37 -5.98 -12.70
CA LEU A 51 -6.20 -5.12 -12.50
C LEU A 51 -5.68 -5.28 -11.07
N LYS A 52 -4.37 -5.47 -10.93
CA LYS A 52 -3.68 -5.52 -9.64
C LYS A 52 -2.67 -4.38 -9.56
N LEU A 53 -2.67 -3.66 -8.44
CA LEU A 53 -1.75 -2.58 -8.12
C LEU A 53 -0.91 -2.97 -6.90
N ALA A 54 0.40 -2.72 -6.95
CA ALA A 54 1.29 -2.88 -5.81
C ALA A 54 1.95 -1.54 -5.49
N TYR A 55 1.86 -1.05 -4.26
CA TYR A 55 2.44 0.21 -3.84
C TYR A 55 3.80 0.00 -3.19
N SER A 56 4.83 -0.09 -4.03
CA SER A 56 6.23 -0.16 -3.65
C SER A 56 6.70 1.15 -3.01
N GLU A 57 7.50 1.03 -1.96
CA GLU A 57 8.01 2.15 -1.13
C GLU A 57 6.87 3.01 -0.57
N GLY A 58 5.67 2.45 -0.45
CA GLY A 58 4.47 3.17 -0.03
C GLY A 58 4.32 3.23 1.49
N GLN A 59 4.94 2.31 2.22
CA GLN A 59 4.60 1.96 3.60
C GLN A 59 3.10 1.59 3.73
N ILE A 60 2.66 1.12 4.90
CA ILE A 60 1.31 0.57 5.05
C ILE A 60 0.52 1.12 6.23
N GLY A 61 1.15 1.83 7.16
CA GLY A 61 0.53 2.34 8.39
C GLY A 61 -0.52 3.42 8.18
N TRP A 62 -0.52 4.10 7.03
CA TRP A 62 -1.54 5.08 6.66
C TRP A 62 -2.80 4.44 6.07
N ILE A 63 -2.73 3.18 5.65
CA ILE A 63 -3.80 2.50 4.90
C ILE A 63 -5.11 2.41 5.68
N PRO A 64 -5.14 1.95 6.96
CA PRO A 64 -6.41 1.82 7.69
C PRO A 64 -7.19 3.13 7.74
N TYR A 65 -6.51 4.22 8.10
CA TYR A 65 -7.12 5.54 8.20
C TYR A 65 -7.68 6.04 6.85
N ILE A 66 -6.93 5.88 5.75
CA ILE A 66 -7.44 6.37 4.47
C ILE A 66 -8.64 5.56 3.97
N LEU A 67 -8.69 4.26 4.27
CA LEU A 67 -9.81 3.40 3.85
C LEU A 67 -11.06 3.75 4.62
N GLU A 68 -10.95 3.93 5.94
CA GLU A 68 -12.05 4.47 6.77
C GLU A 68 -12.53 5.81 6.20
N ARG A 69 -11.60 6.73 5.94
CA ARG A 69 -11.95 8.06 5.44
C ARG A 69 -12.62 8.00 4.06
N ALA A 70 -12.11 7.16 3.15
CA ALA A 70 -12.65 6.99 1.81
C ALA A 70 -14.07 6.41 1.84
N ASP A 71 -14.32 5.41 2.68
CA ASP A 71 -15.65 4.82 2.86
C ASP A 71 -16.65 5.84 3.43
N THR A 72 -16.26 6.61 4.45
CA THR A 72 -17.10 7.70 4.99
C THR A 72 -17.42 8.75 3.94
N VAL A 73 -16.42 9.20 3.15
CA VAL A 73 -16.67 10.14 2.04
C VAL A 73 -17.61 9.54 1.00
N TRP A 74 -17.41 8.26 0.65
CA TRP A 74 -18.24 7.58 -0.31
C TRP A 74 -19.69 7.46 0.17
N GLU A 75 -19.93 7.18 1.45
CA GLU A 75 -21.27 7.05 2.02
C GLU A 75 -21.99 8.39 2.13
N GLU A 76 -21.32 9.40 2.71
CA GLU A 76 -21.94 10.70 3.00
C GLU A 76 -22.07 11.58 1.75
N ASN A 77 -21.10 11.50 0.83
CA ASN A 77 -20.95 12.45 -0.26
C ASN A 77 -21.10 11.82 -1.64
N ARG A 78 -21.68 10.61 -1.75
CA ARG A 78 -21.72 9.84 -3.00
C ARG A 78 -22.28 10.62 -4.20
N GLY A 79 -23.37 11.36 -3.98
CA GLY A 79 -24.06 12.14 -5.01
C GLY A 79 -23.29 13.42 -5.39
N TRP A 80 -22.84 14.19 -4.40
CA TRP A 80 -22.08 15.43 -4.64
C TRP A 80 -20.66 15.18 -5.16
N GLY A 81 -20.00 14.14 -4.66
CA GLY A 81 -18.62 13.78 -5.00
C GLY A 81 -18.42 13.21 -6.39
N GLY A 82 -19.48 13.04 -7.19
CA GLY A 82 -19.39 12.62 -8.60
C GLY A 82 -18.98 11.15 -8.80
N VAL A 83 -19.19 10.31 -7.79
CA VAL A 83 -18.75 8.90 -7.75
C VAL A 83 -19.91 7.90 -7.78
N ALA A 84 -21.16 8.35 -7.59
CA ALA A 84 -22.35 7.51 -7.48
C ALA A 84 -22.47 6.45 -8.59
N ASP A 85 -22.27 6.86 -9.84
CA ASP A 85 -22.40 5.99 -11.02
C ASP A 85 -21.14 5.19 -11.34
N LYS A 86 -20.00 5.53 -10.74
CA LYS A 86 -18.68 4.98 -11.09
C LYS A 86 -18.15 3.99 -10.08
N VAL A 87 -18.55 4.12 -8.81
CA VAL A 87 -18.03 3.36 -7.67
C VAL A 87 -19.23 2.78 -6.91
N PRO A 88 -19.72 1.57 -7.31
CA PRO A 88 -20.97 1.04 -6.79
C PRO A 88 -20.92 0.48 -5.36
N GLU A 89 -19.73 0.23 -4.83
CA GLU A 89 -19.47 -0.39 -3.51
C GLU A 89 -18.51 0.50 -2.71
N PRO A 90 -18.37 0.32 -1.39
CA PRO A 90 -17.40 1.09 -0.60
C PRO A 90 -15.97 0.96 -1.17
N PRO A 91 -15.20 2.07 -1.27
CA PRO A 91 -13.81 2.08 -1.69
C PRO A 91 -12.93 0.96 -1.12
N SER A 92 -13.04 0.67 0.17
CA SER A 92 -12.30 -0.41 0.83
C SER A 92 -12.49 -1.77 0.16
N THR A 93 -13.65 -2.04 -0.45
CA THR A 93 -13.92 -3.28 -1.19
C THR A 93 -12.97 -3.44 -2.38
N TYR A 94 -12.70 -2.35 -3.10
CA TYR A 94 -11.77 -2.36 -4.23
C TYR A 94 -10.32 -2.45 -3.80
N PHE A 95 -9.96 -1.81 -2.68
CA PHE A 95 -8.64 -1.99 -2.08
C PHE A 95 -8.39 -3.48 -1.78
N ARG A 96 -9.28 -4.11 -1.01
CA ARG A 96 -9.15 -5.53 -0.62
C ARG A 96 -9.06 -6.45 -1.85
N ARG A 97 -9.80 -6.13 -2.92
CA ARG A 97 -9.79 -6.94 -4.15
C ARG A 97 -8.52 -6.77 -4.99
N GLN A 98 -7.92 -5.58 -5.06
CA GLN A 98 -7.01 -5.23 -6.17
C GLN A 98 -5.71 -4.55 -5.77
N ILE A 99 -5.56 -4.08 -4.54
CA ILE A 99 -4.41 -3.28 -4.12
C ILE A 99 -3.60 -4.04 -3.07
N THR A 100 -2.28 -4.00 -3.24
CA THR A 100 -1.31 -4.52 -2.27
C THR A 100 -0.39 -3.38 -1.83
N GLY A 101 -0.24 -3.20 -0.52
CA GLY A 101 0.74 -2.27 0.06
C GLY A 101 2.08 -2.97 0.29
N CYS A 102 3.18 -2.28 0.00
CA CYS A 102 4.53 -2.76 0.28
C CYS A 102 5.18 -1.94 1.39
N PHE A 103 6.04 -2.59 2.17
CA PHE A 103 6.84 -1.93 3.19
C PHE A 103 8.16 -2.66 3.41
N PHE A 104 9.14 -1.92 3.93
CA PHE A 104 10.43 -2.45 4.39
C PHE A 104 10.73 -2.01 5.83
N ASP A 105 10.15 -0.89 6.29
CA ASP A 105 10.20 -0.47 7.70
C ASP A 105 8.96 0.33 8.12
N ASP A 106 8.03 -0.36 8.78
CA ASP A 106 6.78 0.26 9.25
C ASP A 106 6.20 -0.45 10.47
N ALA A 107 6.71 -0.11 11.66
CA ALA A 107 6.22 -0.65 12.92
C ALA A 107 4.74 -0.30 13.20
N HIS A 108 4.24 0.83 12.69
CA HIS A 108 2.83 1.20 12.82
C HIS A 108 1.95 0.31 11.93
N GLY A 109 2.33 0.18 10.66
CA GLY A 109 1.73 -0.73 9.71
C GLY A 109 1.61 -2.17 10.19
N LEU A 110 2.68 -2.69 10.80
CA LEU A 110 2.70 -4.03 11.36
C LEU A 110 1.69 -4.25 12.50
N ARG A 111 1.38 -3.22 13.29
CA ARG A 111 0.35 -3.31 14.34
C ARG A 111 -1.07 -3.30 13.79
N SER A 112 -1.25 -2.87 12.55
CA SER A 112 -2.56 -2.75 11.88
C SER A 112 -2.74 -3.77 10.75
N VAL A 113 -1.95 -4.85 10.72
CA VAL A 113 -2.02 -5.91 9.68
C VAL A 113 -3.44 -6.47 9.52
N GLU A 114 -4.17 -6.67 10.61
CA GLU A 114 -5.55 -7.17 10.57
C GLU A 114 -6.50 -6.17 9.89
N GLU A 115 -6.38 -4.88 10.23
CA GLU A 115 -7.18 -3.79 9.65
C GLU A 115 -6.87 -3.56 8.17
N ILE A 116 -5.60 -3.70 7.77
CA ILE A 116 -5.17 -3.61 6.37
C ILE A 116 -5.67 -4.83 5.59
N GLY A 117 -5.62 -6.01 6.21
CA GLY A 117 -5.84 -7.30 5.58
C GLY A 117 -4.51 -7.94 5.22
N VAL A 118 -4.16 -9.04 5.89
CA VAL A 118 -2.87 -9.73 5.73
C VAL A 118 -2.56 -10.15 4.30
N ASP A 119 -3.58 -10.42 3.47
CA ASP A 119 -3.43 -10.82 2.06
C ASP A 119 -3.13 -9.63 1.12
N ASN A 120 -3.28 -8.39 1.62
CA ASN A 120 -3.03 -7.15 0.86
C ASN A 120 -1.67 -6.53 1.19
N ILE A 121 -0.75 -7.28 1.80
CA ILE A 121 0.54 -6.77 2.28
C ILE A 121 1.69 -7.60 1.73
N THR A 122 2.75 -6.95 1.24
CA THR A 122 4.01 -7.61 0.89
C THR A 122 5.20 -6.91 1.51
N TYR A 123 6.21 -7.67 1.91
CA TYR A 123 7.49 -7.11 2.33
C TYR A 123 8.40 -6.83 1.14
N GLU A 124 9.22 -5.78 1.21
CA GLU A 124 10.26 -5.44 0.24
C GLU A 124 11.58 -5.09 0.94
N SER A 125 12.69 -5.08 0.20
CA SER A 125 14.01 -4.72 0.76
C SER A 125 14.42 -3.27 0.49
N ASP A 126 13.83 -2.66 -0.54
CA ASP A 126 14.17 -1.35 -1.11
C ASP A 126 15.66 -1.16 -1.50
N TYR A 127 16.35 -2.25 -1.81
CA TYR A 127 17.74 -2.16 -2.27
C TYR A 127 17.82 -1.47 -3.65
N PRO A 128 18.79 -0.54 -3.89
CA PRO A 128 19.93 -0.18 -3.05
C PRO A 128 19.79 1.18 -2.33
N HIS A 129 18.57 1.62 -2.01
CA HIS A 129 18.37 2.92 -1.39
C HIS A 129 19.11 3.06 -0.06
N SER A 130 19.51 4.29 0.27
CA SER A 130 20.34 4.58 1.46
C SER A 130 19.62 4.31 2.78
N ASP A 131 18.30 4.43 2.78
CA ASP A 131 17.39 4.17 3.89
C ASP A 131 16.77 2.76 3.85
N SER A 132 17.20 1.92 2.90
CA SER A 132 16.81 0.52 2.83
C SER A 132 17.34 -0.29 4.02
N THR A 133 16.89 -1.54 4.13
CA THR A 133 17.33 -2.45 5.20
C THR A 133 18.61 -3.24 4.86
N TRP A 134 19.15 -3.08 3.66
CA TRP A 134 20.35 -3.79 3.23
C TRP A 134 21.61 -3.31 3.99
N PRO A 135 22.57 -4.19 4.37
CA PRO A 135 22.65 -5.63 4.13
C PRO A 135 21.99 -6.52 5.19
N HIS A 136 21.23 -5.94 6.14
CA HIS A 136 20.65 -6.63 7.28
C HIS A 136 19.14 -6.90 7.12
N THR A 137 18.66 -7.00 5.87
CA THR A 137 17.23 -7.11 5.55
C THR A 137 16.58 -8.29 6.26
N LYS A 138 17.28 -9.42 6.37
CA LYS A 138 16.74 -10.61 7.02
C LYS A 138 16.54 -10.38 8.52
N GLU A 139 17.55 -9.87 9.21
CA GLU A 139 17.50 -9.62 10.65
C GLU A 139 16.45 -8.56 11.00
N VAL A 140 16.30 -7.53 10.17
CA VAL A 140 15.28 -6.50 10.34
C VAL A 140 13.87 -7.10 10.17
N ALA A 141 13.64 -7.89 9.12
CA ALA A 141 12.37 -8.54 8.88
C ALA A 141 11.99 -9.51 10.02
N GLU A 142 12.93 -10.35 10.49
CA GLU A 142 12.71 -11.27 11.61
C GLU A 142 12.30 -10.52 12.89
N ARG A 143 12.97 -9.40 13.19
CA ARG A 143 12.67 -8.56 14.36
C ARG A 143 11.30 -7.88 14.24
N GLN A 144 11.00 -7.28 13.09
CA GLN A 144 9.75 -6.59 12.83
C GLN A 144 8.54 -7.53 12.93
N MET A 145 8.69 -8.75 12.43
CA MET A 145 7.60 -9.73 12.33
C MET A 145 7.49 -10.65 13.56
N ALA A 146 8.27 -10.41 14.61
CA ALA A 146 8.35 -11.29 15.78
C ALA A 146 7.00 -11.47 16.49
N GLY A 147 6.12 -10.46 16.45
CA GLY A 147 4.79 -10.49 17.04
C GLY A 147 3.70 -11.14 16.18
N LEU A 148 3.99 -11.50 14.93
CA LEU A 148 3.03 -12.14 14.02
C LEU A 148 3.12 -13.67 14.10
N ASP A 149 2.01 -14.35 13.85
CA ASP A 149 2.01 -15.82 13.72
C ASP A 149 2.73 -16.27 12.42
N ASP A 150 3.05 -17.57 12.34
CA ASP A 150 3.78 -18.14 11.21
C ASP A 150 3.03 -17.98 9.87
N VAL A 151 1.69 -18.00 9.89
CA VAL A 151 0.87 -17.89 8.68
C VAL A 151 0.93 -16.47 8.13
N ALA A 152 0.74 -15.47 8.99
CA ALA A 152 0.83 -14.06 8.63
C ALA A 152 2.25 -13.70 8.17
N ARG A 153 3.28 -14.19 8.88
CA ARG A 153 4.68 -14.03 8.46
C ARG A 153 4.90 -14.58 7.07
N TYR A 154 4.52 -15.82 6.83
CA TYR A 154 4.68 -16.46 5.52
C TYR A 154 3.98 -15.68 4.42
N LYS A 155 2.73 -15.26 4.62
CA LYS A 155 1.97 -14.47 3.65
C LYS A 155 2.70 -13.18 3.31
N ILE A 156 3.08 -12.39 4.30
CA ILE A 156 3.68 -11.07 4.11
C ILE A 156 5.05 -11.15 3.43
N VAL A 157 5.95 -12.04 3.88
CA VAL A 157 7.33 -12.07 3.37
C VAL A 157 7.50 -12.92 2.11
N ARG A 158 6.48 -13.70 1.72
CA ARG A 158 6.60 -14.66 0.61
C ARG A 158 5.29 -14.93 -0.13
N GLY A 159 4.27 -15.46 0.57
CA GLY A 159 3.08 -16.04 -0.04
C GLY A 159 2.29 -15.06 -0.91
N ASN A 160 2.11 -13.83 -0.43
CA ASN A 160 1.35 -12.80 -1.15
C ASN A 160 2.08 -12.35 -2.42
N ALA A 161 3.41 -12.22 -2.38
CA ALA A 161 4.19 -11.89 -3.56
C ALA A 161 4.12 -13.02 -4.61
N ILE A 162 4.19 -14.28 -4.18
CA ILE A 162 4.02 -15.44 -5.07
C ILE A 162 2.65 -15.39 -5.76
N ALA A 163 1.58 -15.19 -5.02
CA ALA A 163 0.23 -15.13 -5.56
C ALA A 163 0.02 -13.91 -6.48
N LEU A 164 0.53 -12.74 -6.08
CA LEU A 164 0.39 -11.49 -6.82
C LEU A 164 1.09 -11.53 -8.18
N TYR A 165 2.29 -12.13 -8.24
CA TYR A 165 3.13 -12.15 -9.44
C TYR A 165 3.11 -13.49 -10.21
N GLY A 166 2.40 -14.51 -9.74
CA GLY A 166 2.35 -15.83 -10.39
C GLY A 166 3.70 -16.56 -10.35
N LEU A 167 4.36 -16.55 -9.18
CA LEU A 167 5.68 -17.14 -8.97
C LEU A 167 5.61 -18.55 -8.35
N ASP A 168 4.45 -19.19 -8.42
CA ASP A 168 4.18 -20.53 -7.90
C ASP A 168 5.10 -21.59 -8.53
N HIS A 169 5.49 -21.40 -9.80
CA HIS A 169 6.48 -22.23 -10.48
C HIS A 169 7.90 -22.14 -9.90
N LEU A 170 8.17 -21.15 -9.04
CA LEU A 170 9.44 -20.99 -8.30
C LEU A 170 9.32 -21.42 -6.84
N ALA A 171 8.12 -21.77 -6.37
CA ALA A 171 7.94 -22.34 -5.04
C ALA A 171 8.38 -23.81 -5.06
N PRO A 172 9.36 -24.21 -4.21
CA PRO A 172 9.78 -25.59 -4.08
C PRO A 172 8.70 -26.48 -3.44
#